data_AF-A0AAV5Q884-F1
#
_entry.id   AF-A0AAV5Q884-F1
#
_cell.length_a   1.000
_cell.length_b   1.000
_cell.length_c   1.000
_cell.angle_alpha   90.00
_cell.angle_beta   90.00
_cell.angle_gamma   90.00
#
_symmetry.space_group_name_H-M   'P 1'
#
loop_
_entity.id
_entity.type
_entity.pdbx_description
1 polymer ?
#
loop_
_entity_poly.entity_id
_entity_poly.type
_entity_poly.pdbx_seq_one_letter_code
_entity_poly.pdbx_strand_id
1 'polypeptide(L)'
;MFGIKSVFGIRSFSTSSVAHAREYKSVVNRQIAKKPDFKVGDVKPDRLYIPREKSQYPEYPYGEARIFKRADKGLFGGQVIGFGNQVSEMKNKSRRTWLPNVVSKRLWSETLGKMIKIKLTTRVLRTITKEGGLDNYVTKEKQARIKELGLFGWKLKYDILKKKEKESMGPNYEVIKIGELEKKVYYSGEYLGNEIKLIVGKRRILDKFLFPIVKKSTVRELSILEFKKEWSNKSFDEIVKACESYKVDLTEAAL
;
A
#
# COMPACT_ATOMS: atom_id res chain seq x y z
N MET A 1 -72.30 -10.79 -17.88
CA MET A 1 -71.23 -11.78 -18.09
C MET A 1 -70.15 -11.19 -19.00
N PHE A 2 -69.30 -10.27 -18.52
CA PHE A 2 -68.07 -9.87 -19.23
C PHE A 2 -67.09 -9.26 -18.20
N GLY A 3 -66.10 -10.05 -17.79
CA GLY A 3 -65.00 -9.59 -16.95
C GLY A 3 -63.83 -9.17 -17.83
N ILE A 4 -63.44 -7.89 -17.76
CA ILE A 4 -62.25 -7.36 -18.41
C ILE A 4 -61.04 -7.86 -17.63
N LYS A 5 -60.31 -8.85 -18.17
CA LYS A 5 -59.00 -9.25 -17.64
C LYS A 5 -57.95 -8.27 -18.17
N SER A 6 -57.44 -7.41 -17.30
CA SER A 6 -56.26 -6.60 -17.61
C SER A 6 -55.03 -7.52 -17.66
N VAL A 7 -54.45 -7.66 -18.86
CA VAL A 7 -53.15 -8.32 -19.02
C VAL A 7 -52.08 -7.30 -18.68
N PHE A 8 -51.65 -7.27 -17.41
CA PHE A 8 -50.42 -6.59 -17.05
C PHE A 8 -49.24 -7.36 -17.64
N GLY A 9 -48.72 -6.88 -18.78
CA GLY A 9 -47.48 -7.35 -19.35
C GLY A 9 -46.33 -7.05 -18.39
N ILE A 10 -45.92 -8.03 -17.60
CA ILE A 10 -44.68 -7.98 -16.84
C ILE A 10 -43.54 -8.00 -17.86
N ARG A 11 -42.93 -6.83 -18.12
CA ARG A 11 -41.63 -6.77 -18.78
C ARG A 11 -40.59 -7.35 -17.81
N SER A 12 -40.38 -8.65 -17.89
CA SER A 12 -39.25 -9.29 -17.23
C SER A 12 -37.97 -8.83 -17.93
N PHE A 13 -37.21 -7.94 -17.30
CA PHE A 13 -35.82 -7.72 -17.68
C PHE A 13 -35.08 -9.04 -17.45
N SER A 14 -34.65 -9.68 -18.54
CA SER A 14 -33.79 -10.85 -18.48
C SER A 14 -32.45 -10.44 -17.86
N THR A 15 -32.23 -10.76 -16.58
CA THR A 15 -30.88 -10.77 -16.00
C THR A 15 -30.17 -12.05 -16.44
N SER A 16 -30.01 -12.27 -17.74
CA SER A 16 -29.02 -13.25 -18.20
C SER A 16 -27.66 -12.65 -17.84
N SER A 17 -27.10 -13.09 -16.72
CA SER A 17 -25.72 -12.80 -16.37
C SER A 17 -24.87 -13.15 -17.58
N VAL A 18 -24.18 -12.16 -18.15
CA VAL A 18 -23.29 -12.34 -19.31
C VAL A 18 -22.38 -13.53 -19.02
N ALA A 19 -22.60 -14.67 -19.69
CA ALA A 19 -21.81 -15.90 -19.55
C ALA A 19 -20.34 -15.73 -20.03
N HIS A 20 -19.92 -14.50 -20.30
CA HIS A 20 -18.56 -14.09 -20.64
C HIS A 20 -17.88 -13.26 -19.54
N ALA A 21 -18.48 -13.16 -18.35
CA ALA A 21 -17.78 -12.63 -17.20
C ALA A 21 -16.57 -13.52 -16.87
N ARG A 22 -15.38 -12.91 -16.82
CA ARG A 22 -14.15 -13.62 -16.45
C ARG A 22 -14.26 -14.04 -14.98
N GLU A 23 -14.26 -15.34 -14.72
CA GLU A 23 -14.48 -15.88 -13.38
C GLU A 23 -13.23 -15.82 -12.47
N TYR A 24 -12.04 -15.60 -13.05
CA TYR A 24 -10.76 -15.55 -12.33
C TYR A 24 -10.54 -16.74 -11.36
N LYS A 25 -11.01 -17.95 -11.71
CA LYS A 25 -10.98 -19.14 -10.83
C LYS A 25 -9.59 -19.42 -10.26
N SER A 26 -8.55 -19.28 -11.06
CA SER A 26 -7.15 -19.50 -10.64
C SER A 26 -6.64 -18.50 -9.59
N VAL A 27 -7.36 -17.39 -9.39
CA VAL A 27 -7.07 -16.37 -8.37
C VAL A 27 -7.99 -16.55 -7.17
N VAL A 28 -9.30 -16.65 -7.40
CA VAL A 28 -10.31 -16.69 -6.34
C VAL A 28 -10.23 -17.99 -5.53
N ASN A 29 -9.90 -19.11 -6.16
CA ASN A 29 -9.84 -20.41 -5.47
C ASN A 29 -8.56 -20.61 -4.65
N ARG A 30 -7.70 -19.59 -4.52
CA ARG A 30 -6.49 -19.68 -3.72
C ARG A 30 -6.87 -19.60 -2.23
N GLN A 31 -6.47 -20.62 -1.49
CA GLN A 31 -6.63 -20.65 -0.03
C GLN A 31 -5.33 -20.15 0.62
N ILE A 32 -5.47 -19.22 1.56
CA ILE A 32 -4.38 -18.64 2.35
C ILE A 32 -4.64 -19.02 3.81
N ALA A 33 -3.59 -19.38 4.53
CA ALA A 33 -3.69 -19.60 5.96
C ALA A 33 -4.09 -18.28 6.64
N LYS A 34 -5.20 -18.30 7.40
CA LYS A 34 -5.61 -17.15 8.21
C LYS A 34 -4.59 -16.98 9.33
N LYS A 35 -4.05 -15.77 9.46
CA LYS A 35 -3.14 -15.44 10.56
C LYS A 35 -3.96 -15.23 11.83
N PRO A 36 -3.51 -15.74 12.98
CA PRO A 36 -4.12 -15.39 14.26
C PRO A 36 -3.87 -13.90 14.55
N ASP A 37 -4.88 -13.25 15.15
CA ASP A 37 -4.78 -11.86 15.58
C ASP A 37 -4.04 -11.80 16.92
N PHE A 38 -2.82 -11.25 16.92
CA PHE A 38 -2.01 -11.08 18.12
C PHE A 38 -2.22 -9.69 18.73
N LYS A 39 -2.57 -9.62 20.01
CA LYS A 39 -2.66 -8.37 20.77
C LYS A 39 -1.38 -8.13 21.57
N VAL A 40 -1.14 -6.87 21.92
CA VAL A 40 -0.01 -6.50 22.78
C VAL A 40 -0.26 -7.09 24.17
N GLY A 41 0.68 -7.91 24.64
CA GLY A 41 0.58 -8.60 25.95
C GLY A 41 0.28 -10.10 25.85
N ASP A 42 -0.17 -10.59 24.70
CA ASP A 42 -0.39 -12.03 24.51
C ASP A 42 0.93 -12.81 24.64
N VAL A 43 0.85 -14.01 25.21
CA VAL A 43 2.01 -14.91 25.32
C VAL A 43 2.42 -15.38 23.92
N LYS A 44 3.72 -15.31 23.62
CA LYS A 44 4.26 -15.82 22.36
C LYS A 44 4.08 -17.35 22.30
N PRO A 45 3.42 -17.90 21.26
CA PRO A 45 3.29 -19.35 21.12
C PRO A 45 4.66 -20.03 20.93
N ASP A 46 4.84 -21.20 21.55
CA ASP A 46 6.13 -21.92 21.63
C ASP A 46 6.77 -22.26 20.27
N ARG A 47 5.97 -22.37 19.20
CA ARG A 47 6.45 -22.72 17.85
C ARG A 47 6.21 -21.61 16.82
N LEU A 48 6.00 -20.37 17.29
CA LEU A 48 5.82 -19.24 16.38
C LEU A 48 7.18 -18.73 15.87
N TYR A 49 7.45 -18.97 14.59
CA TYR A 49 8.53 -18.31 13.88
C TYR A 49 8.14 -16.87 13.54
N ILE A 50 8.95 -15.91 13.98
CA ILE A 50 8.77 -14.48 13.67
C ILE A 50 9.84 -14.10 12.65
N PRO A 51 9.45 -13.56 11.47
CA PRO A 51 10.44 -13.10 10.50
C PRO A 51 11.25 -11.95 11.08
N ARG A 52 12.55 -11.92 10.77
CA ARG A 52 13.48 -10.88 11.25
C ARG A 52 13.08 -9.49 10.75
N GLU A 53 12.61 -9.43 9.51
CA GLU A 53 12.20 -8.19 8.85
C GLU A 53 10.68 -8.09 8.80
N LYS A 54 10.17 -6.86 9.02
CA LYS A 54 8.75 -6.55 8.84
C LYS A 54 8.45 -6.46 7.34
N SER A 55 7.30 -6.98 6.92
CA SER A 55 6.83 -6.79 5.55
C SER A 55 6.62 -5.30 5.28
N GLN A 56 7.24 -4.78 4.21
CA GLN A 56 7.04 -3.40 3.75
C GLN A 56 5.65 -3.18 3.13
N TYR A 57 5.03 -4.25 2.63
CA TYR A 57 3.80 -4.22 1.86
C TYR A 57 2.65 -4.90 2.61
N PRO A 58 1.40 -4.43 2.41
CA PRO A 58 0.22 -5.13 2.92
C PRO A 58 0.04 -6.47 2.22
N GLU A 59 -0.58 -7.41 2.92
CA GLU A 59 -0.87 -8.73 2.37
C GLU A 59 -1.87 -8.64 1.22
N TYR A 60 -1.57 -9.34 0.13
CA TYR A 60 -2.46 -9.41 -1.01
C TYR A 60 -3.62 -10.39 -0.72
N PRO A 61 -4.90 -9.98 -0.86
CA PRO A 61 -6.04 -10.82 -0.44
C PRO A 61 -6.11 -12.21 -1.07
N TYR A 62 -5.55 -12.39 -2.26
CA TYR A 62 -5.56 -13.68 -2.98
C TYR A 62 -4.20 -14.41 -2.96
N GLY A 63 -3.19 -13.85 -2.29
CA GLY A 63 -1.87 -14.46 -2.15
C GLY A 63 -1.15 -14.76 -3.48
N GLU A 64 -0.09 -15.56 -3.40
CA GLU A 64 0.77 -15.91 -4.53
C GLU A 64 0.13 -16.87 -5.54
N ALA A 65 0.48 -16.72 -6.81
CA ALA A 65 0.03 -17.58 -7.89
C ALA A 65 0.69 -18.97 -7.79
N ARG A 66 -0.12 -20.01 -7.61
CA ARG A 66 0.37 -21.39 -7.52
C ARG A 66 0.73 -22.01 -8.88
N ILE A 67 -0.09 -21.76 -9.89
CA ILE A 67 0.02 -22.42 -11.22
C ILE A 67 1.04 -21.69 -12.11
N PHE A 68 0.88 -20.39 -12.28
CA PHE A 68 1.70 -19.59 -13.18
C PHE A 68 2.45 -18.50 -12.40
N LYS A 69 3.47 -18.91 -11.64
CA LYS A 69 4.31 -18.02 -10.80
C LYS A 69 4.94 -16.85 -11.57
N ARG A 70 5.12 -17.01 -12.89
CA ARG A 70 5.60 -15.92 -13.77
C ARG A 70 4.65 -14.71 -13.74
N ALA A 71 3.35 -14.93 -13.51
CA ALA A 71 2.36 -13.87 -13.45
C ALA A 71 2.63 -12.85 -12.33
N ASP A 72 3.13 -13.31 -11.18
CA ASP A 72 3.36 -12.45 -10.01
C ASP A 72 4.53 -11.47 -10.20
N LYS A 73 5.38 -11.68 -11.20
CA LYS A 73 6.51 -10.80 -11.53
C LYS A 73 6.13 -9.61 -12.42
N GLY A 74 4.86 -9.48 -12.79
CA GLY A 74 4.40 -8.43 -13.72
C GLY A 74 2.89 -8.24 -13.72
N LEU A 75 2.36 -7.66 -14.80
CA LEU A 75 0.93 -7.37 -14.94
C LEU A 75 0.29 -8.25 -16.02
N PHE A 76 -0.36 -9.32 -15.59
CA PHE A 76 -0.89 -10.36 -16.50
C PHE A 76 -2.40 -10.27 -16.72
N GLY A 77 -3.12 -9.42 -15.98
CA GLY A 77 -4.54 -9.18 -16.22
C GLY A 77 -5.40 -10.42 -15.95
N GLY A 78 -5.00 -11.23 -14.96
CA GLY A 78 -5.65 -12.50 -14.64
C GLY A 78 -5.45 -13.62 -15.69
N GLN A 79 -4.64 -13.39 -16.73
CA GLN A 79 -4.35 -14.42 -17.73
C GLN A 79 -3.33 -15.43 -17.18
N VAL A 80 -3.66 -16.71 -17.33
CA VAL A 80 -2.81 -17.83 -16.95
C VAL A 80 -2.48 -18.68 -18.18
N ILE A 81 -1.53 -19.60 -18.04
CA ILE A 81 -1.26 -20.61 -19.05
C ILE A 81 -2.49 -21.51 -19.22
N GLY A 82 -2.90 -21.75 -20.47
CA GLY A 82 -3.90 -22.75 -20.82
C GLY A 82 -3.25 -24.10 -21.09
N PHE A 83 -3.91 -25.18 -20.68
CA PHE A 83 -3.50 -26.56 -20.99
C PHE A 83 -4.61 -27.26 -21.77
N GLY A 84 -4.24 -28.03 -22.78
CA GLY A 84 -5.22 -28.81 -23.55
C GLY A 84 -4.54 -29.70 -24.58
N ASN A 85 -5.28 -30.03 -25.63
CA ASN A 85 -4.82 -30.96 -26.66
C ASN A 85 -4.82 -30.28 -28.04
N GLN A 86 -3.82 -30.59 -28.86
CA GLN A 86 -3.94 -30.52 -30.31
C GLN A 86 -4.66 -31.78 -30.77
N VAL A 87 -5.64 -31.63 -31.65
CA VAL A 87 -6.47 -32.73 -32.15
C VAL A 87 -6.26 -32.80 -33.65
N SER A 88 -5.81 -33.96 -34.15
CA SER A 88 -5.71 -34.20 -35.58
C SER A 88 -7.09 -34.41 -36.20
N GLU A 89 -7.18 -34.40 -37.53
CA GLU A 89 -8.39 -34.76 -38.28
C GLU A 89 -8.91 -36.16 -37.88
N MET A 90 -8.00 -37.11 -37.69
CA MET A 90 -8.27 -38.45 -37.16
C MET A 90 -8.55 -38.48 -35.64
N LYS A 91 -8.73 -37.33 -35.00
CA LYS A 91 -9.00 -37.16 -33.56
C LYS A 91 -7.90 -37.66 -32.63
N ASN A 92 -6.67 -37.84 -33.12
CA ASN A 92 -5.52 -38.14 -32.27
C ASN A 92 -5.18 -36.91 -31.41
N LYS A 93 -5.05 -37.10 -30.09
CA LYS A 93 -4.88 -36.01 -29.12
C LYS A 93 -3.43 -35.96 -28.62
N SER A 94 -2.73 -34.85 -28.87
CA SER A 94 -1.41 -34.57 -28.28
C SER A 94 -1.48 -33.38 -27.34
N ARG A 95 -0.74 -33.42 -26.22
CA ARG A 95 -0.78 -32.34 -25.22
C ARG A 95 -0.13 -31.07 -25.76
N ARG A 96 -0.76 -29.92 -25.54
CA ARG A 96 -0.20 -28.59 -25.84
C ARG A 96 -0.54 -27.57 -24.76
N THR A 97 0.21 -26.47 -24.77
CA THR A 97 0.00 -25.32 -23.88
C THR A 97 -0.22 -24.04 -24.67
N TRP A 98 -1.06 -23.15 -24.13
CA TRP A 98 -1.25 -21.80 -24.67
C TRP A 98 -0.73 -20.76 -23.69
N LEU A 99 0.35 -20.09 -24.06
CA LEU A 99 0.92 -19.00 -23.27
C LEU A 99 0.24 -17.67 -23.64
N PRO A 100 0.04 -16.76 -22.67
CA PRO A 100 -0.38 -15.41 -23.00
C PRO A 100 0.73 -14.67 -23.75
N ASN A 101 0.35 -13.72 -24.61
CA ASN A 101 1.30 -12.86 -25.31
C ASN A 101 1.87 -11.80 -24.33
N VAL A 102 3.08 -12.05 -23.83
CA VAL A 102 3.78 -11.22 -22.83
C VAL A 102 4.87 -10.41 -23.50
N VAL A 103 4.92 -9.12 -23.20
CA VAL A 103 5.92 -8.18 -23.69
C VAL A 103 6.59 -7.47 -22.50
N SER A 104 7.88 -7.18 -22.61
CA SER A 104 8.59 -6.32 -21.65
C SER A 104 8.55 -4.89 -22.15
N LYS A 105 7.93 -3.97 -21.39
CA LYS A 105 7.88 -2.54 -21.72
C LYS A 105 8.22 -1.68 -20.51
N ARG A 106 8.67 -0.45 -20.78
CA ARG A 106 8.85 0.60 -19.78
C ARG A 106 7.65 1.53 -19.88
N LEU A 107 6.97 1.76 -18.78
CA LEU A 107 5.81 2.65 -18.71
C LEU A 107 6.09 3.77 -17.70
N TRP A 108 5.65 4.99 -18.02
CA TRP A 108 5.77 6.13 -17.12
C TRP A 108 4.72 6.01 -16.01
N SER A 109 5.14 6.26 -14.77
CA SER A 109 4.27 6.46 -13.62
C SER A 109 4.37 7.91 -13.22
N GLU A 110 3.27 8.65 -13.33
CA GLU A 110 3.19 10.08 -13.03
C GLU A 110 3.40 10.30 -11.54
N THR A 111 2.73 9.48 -10.71
CA THR A 111 2.79 9.58 -9.24
C THR A 111 4.20 9.30 -8.72
N LEU A 112 4.89 8.30 -9.28
CA LEU A 112 6.23 7.92 -8.84
C LEU A 112 7.34 8.74 -9.53
N GLY A 113 7.03 9.51 -10.57
CA GLY A 113 7.98 10.32 -11.33
C GLY A 113 9.09 9.49 -12.00
N LYS A 114 8.81 8.24 -12.39
CA LYS A 114 9.83 7.34 -12.98
C LYS A 114 9.26 6.35 -13.99
N MET A 115 10.12 5.91 -14.91
CA MET A 115 9.83 4.79 -15.83
C MET A 115 9.97 3.44 -15.13
N ILE A 116 8.92 2.61 -15.18
CA ILE A 116 8.91 1.28 -14.57
C ILE A 116 8.99 0.21 -15.67
N LYS A 117 10.00 -0.67 -15.61
CA LYS A 117 10.15 -1.81 -16.52
C LYS A 117 9.34 -2.99 -16.00
N ILE A 118 8.34 -3.45 -16.75
CA ILE A 118 7.40 -4.49 -16.32
C ILE A 118 7.17 -5.49 -17.45
N LYS A 119 6.97 -6.77 -17.10
CA LYS A 119 6.41 -7.78 -18.01
C LYS A 119 4.90 -7.71 -17.98
N LEU A 120 4.28 -7.49 -19.12
CA LEU A 120 2.85 -7.28 -19.22
C LEU A 120 2.26 -7.99 -20.42
N THR A 121 1.01 -8.42 -20.34
CA THR A 121 0.33 -9.00 -21.50
C THR A 121 -0.12 -7.90 -22.45
N THR A 122 -0.21 -8.19 -23.75
CA THR A 122 -0.69 -7.20 -24.74
C THR A 122 -2.10 -6.71 -24.44
N ARG A 123 -2.95 -7.57 -23.84
CA ARG A 123 -4.26 -7.17 -23.33
C ARG A 123 -4.15 -6.11 -22.24
N VAL A 124 -3.26 -6.31 -21.27
CA VAL A 124 -3.03 -5.34 -20.20
C VAL A 124 -2.49 -4.03 -20.75
N LEU A 125 -1.58 -4.09 -21.73
CA LEU A 125 -1.07 -2.90 -22.40
C LEU A 125 -2.21 -2.07 -23.00
N ARG A 126 -3.12 -2.72 -23.73
CA ARG A 126 -4.31 -2.07 -24.31
C ARG A 126 -5.21 -1.45 -23.24
N THR A 127 -5.39 -2.12 -22.09
CA THR A 127 -6.20 -1.57 -21.00
C THR A 127 -5.55 -0.37 -20.33
N ILE A 128 -4.21 -0.38 -20.20
CA ILE A 128 -3.45 0.76 -19.66
C ILE A 128 -3.61 1.98 -20.57
N THR A 129 -3.47 1.79 -21.89
CA THR A 129 -3.71 2.86 -22.87
C THR A 129 -5.14 3.37 -22.81
N LYS A 130 -6.13 2.46 -22.70
CA LYS A 130 -7.55 2.84 -22.59
C LYS A 130 -7.87 3.64 -21.32
N GLU A 131 -7.20 3.35 -20.22
CA GLU A 131 -7.40 4.03 -18.93
C GLU A 131 -6.51 5.27 -18.77
N GLY A 132 -5.69 5.60 -19.77
CA GLY A 132 -4.89 6.82 -19.81
C GLY A 132 -3.69 6.80 -18.87
N GLY A 133 -3.10 5.63 -18.56
CA GLY A 133 -1.88 5.57 -17.77
C GLY A 133 -1.75 4.32 -16.90
N LEU A 134 -0.51 4.04 -16.47
CA LEU A 134 -0.22 2.90 -15.59
C LEU A 134 -0.88 3.10 -14.22
N ASP A 135 -0.80 4.31 -13.67
CA ASP A 135 -1.27 4.60 -12.32
C ASP A 135 -2.79 4.47 -12.21
N ASN A 136 -3.52 4.93 -13.22
CA ASN A 136 -4.98 4.78 -13.32
C ASN A 136 -5.38 3.30 -13.40
N TYR A 137 -4.60 2.49 -14.13
CA TYR A 137 -4.82 1.06 -14.18
C TYR A 137 -4.61 0.39 -12.83
N VAL A 138 -3.56 0.74 -12.10
CA VAL A 138 -3.26 0.07 -10.85
C VAL A 138 -4.19 0.51 -9.71
N THR A 139 -4.56 1.78 -9.66
CA THR A 139 -5.35 2.35 -8.56
C THR A 139 -6.84 2.05 -8.63
N LYS A 140 -7.37 1.66 -9.80
CA LYS A 140 -8.79 1.34 -9.99
C LYS A 140 -9.37 0.42 -8.90
N GLU A 141 -10.49 0.82 -8.33
CA GLU A 141 -11.06 0.22 -7.12
C GLU A 141 -11.83 -1.08 -7.36
N LYS A 142 -12.28 -1.32 -8.60
CA LYS A 142 -13.10 -2.50 -8.93
C LYS A 142 -12.44 -3.79 -8.46
N GLN A 143 -13.22 -4.66 -7.80
CA GLN A 143 -12.72 -5.94 -7.28
C GLN A 143 -12.07 -6.83 -8.37
N ALA A 144 -12.59 -6.78 -9.60
CA ALA A 144 -12.00 -7.46 -10.74
C ALA A 144 -10.55 -6.99 -11.04
N ARG A 145 -10.27 -5.68 -10.88
CA ARG A 145 -8.90 -5.16 -11.04
C ARG A 145 -7.99 -5.74 -9.97
N ILE A 146 -8.44 -5.78 -8.72
CA ILE A 146 -7.65 -6.34 -7.61
C ILE A 146 -7.26 -7.78 -7.94
N LYS A 147 -8.20 -8.62 -8.40
CA LYS A 147 -7.94 -10.00 -8.83
C LYS A 147 -6.92 -10.11 -9.97
N GLU A 148 -6.89 -9.12 -10.88
CA GLU A 148 -6.03 -9.12 -12.08
C GLU A 148 -4.58 -8.65 -11.84
N LEU A 149 -4.31 -7.90 -10.77
CA LEU A 149 -3.02 -7.22 -10.53
C LEU A 149 -1.86 -8.17 -10.22
N GLY A 150 -2.12 -9.28 -9.52
CA GLY A 150 -1.07 -10.14 -8.96
C GLY A 150 -0.23 -9.45 -7.87
N LEU A 151 0.81 -10.10 -7.36
CA LEU A 151 1.62 -9.53 -6.27
C LEU A 151 2.37 -8.26 -6.68
N PHE A 152 3.04 -8.26 -7.83
CA PHE A 152 3.76 -7.08 -8.30
C PHE A 152 2.82 -5.89 -8.47
N GLY A 153 1.66 -6.09 -9.09
CA GLY A 153 0.66 -5.04 -9.25
C GLY A 153 0.10 -4.54 -7.92
N TRP A 154 -0.07 -5.42 -6.92
CA TRP A 154 -0.49 -5.05 -5.57
C TRP A 154 0.55 -4.18 -4.85
N LYS A 155 1.84 -4.56 -4.92
CA LYS A 155 2.94 -3.75 -4.38
C LYS A 155 3.02 -2.38 -5.05
N LEU A 156 2.93 -2.35 -6.38
CA LEU A 156 2.89 -1.11 -7.14
C LEU A 156 1.69 -0.23 -6.77
N LYS A 157 0.52 -0.84 -6.52
CA LYS A 157 -0.68 -0.13 -6.05
C LYS A 157 -0.41 0.55 -4.71
N TYR A 158 0.19 -0.17 -3.77
CA TYR A 158 0.55 0.38 -2.47
C TYR A 158 1.53 1.54 -2.61
N ASP A 159 2.60 1.40 -3.42
CA ASP A 159 3.58 2.46 -3.62
C ASP A 159 2.95 3.75 -4.18
N ILE A 160 2.06 3.62 -5.18
CA ILE A 160 1.33 4.74 -5.77
C ILE A 160 0.39 5.39 -4.75
N LEU A 161 -0.42 4.59 -4.05
CA LEU A 161 -1.37 5.13 -3.06
C LEU A 161 -0.64 5.80 -1.89
N LYS A 162 0.45 5.21 -1.40
CA LYS A 162 1.26 5.79 -0.32
C LYS A 162 1.90 7.10 -0.76
N LYS A 163 2.33 7.20 -2.03
CA LYS A 163 2.87 8.43 -2.59
C LYS A 163 1.80 9.52 -2.74
N LYS A 164 0.60 9.18 -3.23
CA LYS A 164 -0.55 10.09 -3.30
C LYS A 164 -1.00 10.57 -1.91
N GLU A 165 -1.06 9.66 -0.94
CA GLU A 165 -1.37 10.00 0.46
C GLU A 165 -0.35 11.01 1.00
N LYS A 166 0.94 10.77 0.77
CA LYS A 166 2.02 11.69 1.18
C LYS A 166 1.92 13.04 0.48
N GLU A 167 1.52 13.09 -0.78
CA GLU A 167 1.28 14.34 -1.51
C GLU A 167 0.06 15.09 -0.97
N SER A 168 -1.02 14.38 -0.63
CA SER A 168 -2.23 14.98 -0.06
C SER A 168 -2.04 15.54 1.36
N MET A 169 -1.21 14.90 2.18
CA MET A 169 -0.90 15.38 3.54
C MET A 169 -0.02 16.63 3.55
N GLY A 170 0.60 17.00 2.43
CA GLY A 170 1.50 18.13 2.34
C GLY A 170 2.81 17.97 3.14
N PRO A 171 3.64 19.02 3.21
CA PRO A 171 4.80 19.04 4.09
C PRO A 171 4.39 19.08 5.57
N ASN A 172 5.10 18.35 6.43
CA ASN A 172 4.94 18.42 7.90
C ASN A 172 5.54 19.69 8.51
N TYR A 173 5.54 20.81 7.77
CA TYR A 173 6.06 22.09 8.22
C TYR A 173 5.30 23.24 7.58
N GLU A 174 5.22 24.35 8.30
CA GLU A 174 4.74 25.64 7.83
C GLU A 174 5.93 26.49 7.38
N VAL A 175 5.75 27.31 6.34
CA VAL A 175 6.78 28.24 5.88
C VAL A 175 6.42 29.62 6.38
N ILE A 176 7.27 30.19 7.25
CA ILE A 176 7.11 31.54 7.77
C ILE A 176 8.18 32.43 7.13
N LYS A 177 7.75 33.57 6.57
CA LYS A 177 8.65 34.59 6.04
C LYS A 177 9.04 35.55 7.16
N ILE A 178 10.34 35.69 7.40
CA ILE A 178 10.90 36.65 8.35
C ILE A 178 11.83 37.55 7.55
N GLY A 179 11.36 38.75 7.21
CA GLY A 179 12.05 39.63 6.27
C GLY A 179 12.18 38.96 4.89
N GLU A 180 13.42 38.79 4.42
CA GLU A 180 13.74 38.14 3.13
C GLU A 180 13.94 36.62 3.24
N LEU A 181 14.03 36.05 4.45
CA LEU A 181 14.35 34.64 4.66
C LEU A 181 13.08 33.81 4.96
N GLU A 182 12.96 32.66 4.30
CA GLU A 182 11.91 31.68 4.55
C GLU A 182 12.40 30.62 5.54
N LYS A 183 11.81 30.56 6.74
CA LYS A 183 12.09 29.51 7.73
C LYS A 183 10.98 28.46 7.75
N LYS A 184 11.37 27.19 7.87
CA LYS A 184 10.43 26.05 8.02
C LYS A 184 10.17 25.80 9.49
N VAL A 185 8.91 25.89 9.91
CA VAL A 185 8.45 25.63 11.27
C VAL A 185 7.74 24.28 11.30
N TYR A 186 8.24 23.34 12.10
CA TYR A 186 7.70 21.99 12.19
C TYR A 186 6.68 21.84 13.31
N TYR A 187 6.62 22.80 14.22
CA TYR A 187 5.71 22.78 15.35
C TYR A 187 5.46 24.19 15.87
N SER A 188 4.21 24.46 16.22
CA SER A 188 3.72 25.63 16.92
C SER A 188 2.94 25.16 18.14
N GLY A 189 3.24 25.71 19.30
CA GLY A 189 2.59 25.33 20.55
C GLY A 189 3.11 26.15 21.72
N GLU A 190 2.91 25.64 22.93
CA GLU A 190 3.37 26.28 24.16
C GLU A 190 4.55 25.51 24.75
N TYR A 191 5.51 26.24 25.32
CA TYR A 191 6.63 25.71 26.08
C TYR A 191 6.84 26.56 27.33
N LEU A 192 6.71 25.95 28.51
CA LEU A 192 6.82 26.62 29.82
C LEU A 192 5.89 27.85 29.93
N GLY A 193 4.71 27.79 29.32
CA GLY A 193 3.72 28.87 29.29
C GLY A 193 3.98 29.97 28.25
N ASN A 194 5.02 29.85 27.42
CA ASN A 194 5.30 30.77 26.33
C ASN A 194 5.00 30.12 24.97
N GLU A 195 4.46 30.90 24.02
CA GLU A 195 4.29 30.43 22.65
C GLU A 195 5.66 30.19 21.98
N ILE A 196 5.87 28.99 21.46
CA ILE A 196 7.10 28.59 20.78
C ILE A 196 6.81 28.11 19.36
N LYS A 197 7.67 28.51 18.43
CA LYS A 197 7.70 28.00 17.05
C LYS A 197 9.03 27.30 16.84
N LEU A 198 9.00 26.00 16.52
CA LEU A 198 10.21 25.19 16.39
C LEU A 198 10.62 25.00 14.94
N ILE A 199 11.86 25.35 14.61
CA ILE A 199 12.46 25.18 13.27
C ILE A 199 12.91 23.73 13.04
N VAL A 200 13.07 22.96 14.12
CA VAL A 200 13.52 21.57 14.05
C VAL A 200 12.37 20.58 14.16
N GLY A 201 12.38 19.57 13.28
CA GLY A 201 11.40 18.50 13.33
C GLY A 201 11.63 17.52 14.50
N LYS A 202 10.59 16.71 14.77
CA LYS A 202 10.51 15.71 15.86
C LYS A 202 11.80 14.91 16.05
N ARG A 203 12.39 14.40 14.97
CA ARG A 203 13.61 13.58 15.03
C ARG A 203 14.80 14.33 15.64
N ARG A 204 15.01 15.61 15.29
CA ARG A 204 16.14 16.39 15.82
C ARG A 204 15.93 16.74 17.29
N ILE A 205 14.69 17.05 17.70
CA ILE A 205 14.33 17.29 19.10
C ILE A 205 14.68 16.06 19.95
N LEU A 206 14.21 14.89 19.52
CA LEU A 206 14.50 13.64 20.21
C LEU A 206 16.01 13.34 20.25
N ASP A 207 16.71 13.43 19.12
CA ASP A 207 18.10 12.97 19.00
C ASP A 207 19.11 13.93 19.68
N LYS A 208 18.95 15.25 19.49
CA LYS A 208 19.93 16.26 19.91
C LYS A 208 19.62 16.83 21.30
N PHE A 209 18.35 17.09 21.59
CA PHE A 209 17.97 17.86 22.78
C PHE A 209 17.52 16.95 23.92
N LEU A 210 16.54 16.07 23.66
CA LEU A 210 15.95 15.25 24.71
C LEU A 210 16.84 14.05 25.11
N PHE A 211 17.36 13.30 24.13
CA PHE A 211 18.10 12.07 24.40
C PHE A 211 19.33 12.26 25.32
N PRO A 212 20.21 13.26 25.13
CA PRO A 212 21.38 13.41 25.99
C PRO A 212 21.03 13.70 27.45
N ILE A 213 19.96 14.47 27.69
CA ILE A 213 19.50 14.82 29.03
C ILE A 213 18.84 13.61 29.69
N VAL A 214 17.96 12.92 28.97
CA VAL A 214 17.33 11.68 29.47
C VAL A 214 18.39 10.64 29.80
N LYS A 215 19.37 10.43 28.91
CA LYS A 215 20.48 9.49 29.14
C LYS A 215 21.29 9.82 30.40
N LYS A 216 21.51 11.11 30.70
CA LYS A 216 22.21 11.56 31.93
C LYS A 216 21.35 11.37 33.19
N SER A 217 20.03 11.51 33.07
CA SER A 217 19.11 11.34 34.20
C SER A 217 18.86 9.86 34.56
N THR A 218 19.00 8.96 33.59
CA THR A 218 18.80 7.52 33.80
C THR A 218 20.02 6.89 34.43
N VAL A 219 19.80 6.08 35.48
CA VAL A 219 20.88 5.37 36.19
C VAL A 219 21.56 4.31 35.29
N ARG A 220 20.79 3.63 34.43
CA ARG A 220 21.32 2.63 33.49
C ARG A 220 21.81 3.27 32.19
N GLU A 221 22.73 2.60 31.50
CA GLU A 221 23.13 3.00 30.16
C GLU A 221 21.95 2.88 29.17
N LEU A 222 21.44 4.02 28.72
CA LEU A 222 20.34 4.07 27.76
C LEU A 222 20.87 4.09 26.31
N SER A 223 20.44 3.12 25.50
CA SER A 223 20.75 3.10 24.07
C SER A 223 19.81 4.01 23.28
N ILE A 224 20.32 4.63 22.21
CA ILE A 224 19.52 5.51 21.34
C ILE A 224 18.36 4.76 20.66
N LEU A 225 18.54 3.46 20.40
CA LEU A 225 17.51 2.63 19.77
C LEU A 225 16.36 2.34 20.72
N GLU A 226 16.66 2.02 21.99
CA GLU A 226 15.64 1.84 23.03
C GLU A 226 14.86 3.12 23.26
N PHE A 227 15.56 4.26 23.37
CA PHE A 227 14.94 5.56 23.46
C PHE A 227 14.02 5.82 22.25
N LYS A 228 14.54 5.72 21.02
CA LYS A 228 13.73 5.95 19.81
C LYS A 228 12.50 5.04 19.74
N LYS A 229 12.59 3.80 20.21
CA LYS A 229 11.47 2.85 20.24
C LYS A 229 10.35 3.38 21.14
N GLU A 230 10.69 3.83 22.35
CA GLU A 230 9.72 4.37 23.31
C GLU A 230 9.06 5.67 22.81
N TRP A 231 9.83 6.55 22.16
CA TRP A 231 9.36 7.87 21.72
C TRP A 231 8.81 7.90 20.28
N SER A 232 8.80 6.75 19.59
CA SER A 232 8.36 6.65 18.19
C SER A 232 6.89 7.03 17.99
N ASN A 233 6.01 6.50 18.84
CA ASN A 233 4.56 6.66 18.74
C ASN A 233 4.01 7.94 19.40
N LYS A 234 4.81 8.61 20.24
CA LYS A 234 4.38 9.81 20.99
C LYS A 234 4.11 10.99 20.06
N SER A 235 3.08 11.79 20.33
CA SER A 235 2.77 12.98 19.51
C SER A 235 3.86 14.05 19.63
N PHE A 236 3.83 15.07 18.77
CA PHE A 236 4.80 16.17 18.88
C PHE A 236 4.59 16.94 20.20
N ASP A 237 3.34 17.16 20.60
CA ASP A 237 2.99 17.81 21.87
C ASP A 237 3.50 17.04 23.08
N GLU A 238 3.36 15.70 23.08
CA GLU A 238 3.87 14.85 24.16
C GLU A 238 5.39 14.94 24.30
N ILE A 239 6.10 15.16 23.18
CA ILE A 239 7.55 15.32 23.19
C ILE A 239 7.95 16.69 23.75
N VAL A 240 7.22 17.74 23.40
CA VAL A 240 7.48 19.09 23.95
C VAL A 240 7.19 19.12 25.46
N LYS A 241 6.08 18.53 25.91
CA LYS A 241 5.79 18.34 27.34
C LYS A 241 6.87 17.55 28.07
N ALA A 242 7.44 16.53 27.41
CA ALA A 242 8.58 15.82 27.98
C ALA A 242 9.82 16.72 28.09
N CYS A 243 10.12 17.53 27.08
CA CYS A 243 11.20 18.51 27.15
C CYS A 243 11.02 19.46 28.34
N GLU A 244 9.79 19.90 28.64
CA GLU A 244 9.50 20.74 29.81
C GLU A 244 9.83 20.02 31.12
N SER A 245 9.41 18.75 31.25
CA SER A 245 9.66 17.96 32.46
C SER A 245 11.15 17.75 32.76
N TYR A 246 11.96 17.63 31.71
CA TYR A 246 13.42 17.48 31.80
C TYR A 246 14.16 18.82 31.75
N LYS A 247 13.44 19.96 31.69
CA LYS A 247 13.99 21.32 31.59
C LYS A 247 15.02 21.45 30.46
N VAL A 248 14.65 20.99 29.27
CA VAL A 248 15.51 21.00 28.09
C VAL A 248 15.56 22.40 27.48
N ASP A 249 16.75 22.92 27.21
CA ASP A 249 16.88 24.21 26.54
C ASP A 249 16.57 24.08 25.03
N LEU A 250 15.45 24.66 24.60
CA LEU A 250 14.98 24.65 23.20
C LEU A 250 15.27 25.96 22.45
N THR A 251 16.04 26.87 23.02
CA THR A 251 16.34 28.20 22.42
C THR A 251 17.00 28.09 21.05
N GLU A 252 17.92 27.13 20.86
CA GLU A 252 18.56 26.88 19.56
C GLU A 252 17.59 26.27 18.52
N ALA A 253 16.51 25.65 19.00
CA ALA A 253 15.48 25.00 18.20
C ALA A 253 14.31 25.93 17.86
N ALA A 254 14.14 27.00 18.64
CA ALA A 254 13.10 28.01 18.48
C ALA A 254 13.41 28.99 17.34
N LEU A 255 12.36 29.67 16.88
CA LEU A 255 12.40 30.57 15.73
C LEU A 255 13.00 31.94 16.03
#